data_AF-A0A4Q2XSC0-F1
#
_entry.id   AF-A0A4Q2XSC0-F1
#
_cell.length_a   1.000
_cell.length_b   1.000
_cell.length_c   1.000
_cell.angle_alpha   90.00
_cell.angle_beta   90.00
_cell.angle_gamma   90.00
#
_symmetry.space_group_name_H-M   'P 1'
#
loop_
_entity.id
_entity.type
_entity.pdbx_description
1 polymer ?
#
loop_
_entity_poly.entity_id
_entity_poly.type
_entity_poly.pdbx_seq_one_letter_code
_entity_poly.pdbx_strand_id
1 'polypeptide(L)'
;MPLCWAHAEYLNLVRSRADGRPFDRIQPAYDRYVRRRPVATHEIWTPAHQITQMPSGKVLRVIVPPEVTAVRWRWAASQGGPDGNAGGHSAQDKGGEVPVTITALGCAFADLPTDEGGAKGWKILFEMINAKEAILGGKVKIHS
;
A
#
# COMPACT_ATOMS: atom_id res chain seq x y z
N MET A 1 4.82 -46.78 -13.50
CA MET A 1 5.54 -45.51 -13.71
C MET A 1 5.94 -44.96 -12.34
N PRO A 2 7.22 -44.98 -11.92
CA PRO A 2 7.60 -44.29 -10.68
C PRO A 2 7.47 -42.78 -10.88
N LEU A 3 6.77 -42.09 -9.97
CA LEU A 3 6.68 -40.63 -10.02
C LEU A 3 8.08 -40.05 -9.78
N CYS A 4 8.68 -39.45 -10.82
CA CYS A 4 9.97 -38.76 -10.72
C CYS A 4 9.95 -37.68 -9.62
N TRP A 5 8.78 -37.06 -9.39
CA TRP A 5 8.59 -36.08 -8.33
C TRP A 5 8.83 -36.65 -6.93
N ALA A 6 8.29 -37.84 -6.64
CA ALA A 6 8.50 -38.48 -5.33
C ALA A 6 9.99 -38.80 -5.07
N HIS A 7 10.74 -39.16 -6.10
CA HIS A 7 12.18 -39.42 -5.98
C HIS A 7 12.98 -38.13 -5.75
N ALA A 8 12.64 -37.05 -6.45
CA ALA A 8 13.27 -35.74 -6.25
C ALA A 8 13.00 -35.19 -4.83
N GLU A 9 11.76 -35.28 -4.37
CA GLU A 9 11.37 -34.87 -3.01
C GLU A 9 12.10 -35.69 -1.93
N TYR A 10 12.27 -37.00 -2.13
CA TYR A 10 13.04 -37.85 -1.21
C TYR A 10 14.51 -37.39 -1.11
N LEU A 11 15.15 -37.11 -2.24
CA LEU A 11 16.54 -36.61 -2.25
C LEU A 11 16.65 -35.25 -1.57
N ASN A 12 15.71 -34.34 -1.83
CA ASN A 12 15.64 -33.03 -1.17
C ASN A 12 15.49 -33.19 0.35
N LEU A 13 14.66 -34.13 0.80
CA LEU A 13 14.44 -34.38 2.23
C LEU A 13 15.70 -34.94 2.91
N VAL A 14 16.34 -35.94 2.31
CA VAL A 14 17.58 -36.55 2.84
C VAL A 14 18.67 -35.48 2.95
N ARG A 15 18.84 -34.66 1.90
CA ARG A 15 19.83 -33.58 1.90
C ARG A 15 19.50 -32.51 2.95
N SER A 16 18.25 -32.09 3.04
CA SER A 16 17.80 -31.09 4.01
C SER A 16 17.99 -31.56 5.45
N ARG A 17 17.76 -32.86 5.72
CA ARG A 17 18.02 -33.47 7.03
C ARG A 17 19.50 -33.43 7.38
N ALA A 18 20.37 -33.75 6.42
CA ALA A 18 21.82 -33.70 6.63
C ALA A 18 22.31 -32.26 6.88
N ASP A 19 21.75 -31.28 6.17
CA ASP A 19 22.11 -29.87 6.29
C ASP A 19 21.43 -29.16 7.49
N GLY A 20 20.46 -29.80 8.16
CA GLY A 20 19.68 -29.22 9.26
C GLY A 20 18.77 -28.06 8.83
N ARG A 21 18.53 -27.89 7.53
CA ARG A 21 17.71 -26.83 6.93
C ARG A 21 17.20 -27.26 5.56
N PRO A 22 16.11 -26.68 5.03
CA PRO A 22 15.68 -26.96 3.66
C PRO A 22 16.81 -26.68 2.67
N PHE A 23 17.15 -27.66 1.84
CA PHE A 23 18.24 -27.62 0.87
C PHE A 23 18.03 -26.49 -0.15
N ASP A 24 16.79 -26.32 -0.58
CA ASP A 24 16.34 -25.30 -1.52
C ASP A 24 16.15 -23.91 -0.89
N ARG A 25 16.51 -23.73 0.39
CA ARG A 25 16.35 -22.45 1.09
C ARG A 25 17.27 -21.37 0.53
N ILE A 26 16.68 -20.38 -0.12
CA ILE A 26 17.36 -19.16 -0.54
C ILE A 26 17.61 -18.27 0.69
N GLN A 27 18.88 -18.17 1.11
CA GLN A 27 19.26 -17.47 2.35
C GLN A 27 18.83 -15.99 2.38
N PRO A 28 19.00 -15.19 1.30
CA PRO A 28 18.48 -13.82 1.26
C PRO A 28 16.96 -13.71 1.47
N ALA A 29 16.18 -14.64 0.94
CA ALA A 29 14.73 -14.66 1.14
C ALA A 29 14.37 -15.01 2.58
N TYR A 30 15.04 -16.00 3.17
CA TYR A 30 14.85 -16.37 4.58
C TYR A 30 15.18 -15.20 5.53
N ASP A 31 16.29 -14.50 5.29
CA ASP A 31 16.69 -13.37 6.12
C ASP A 31 15.68 -12.23 6.03
N ARG A 32 15.14 -11.95 4.84
CA ARG A 32 14.13 -10.91 4.62
C ARG A 32 12.79 -11.28 5.27
N TYR A 33 12.25 -12.45 4.97
CA TYR A 33 10.85 -12.77 5.30
C TYR A 33 10.68 -13.51 6.64
N VAL A 34 11.71 -14.19 7.14
CA VAL A 34 11.64 -14.93 8.42
C VAL A 34 12.36 -14.17 9.53
N ARG A 35 13.61 -13.75 9.32
CA ARG A 35 14.42 -13.14 10.40
C ARG A 35 14.15 -11.67 10.63
N ARG A 36 14.13 -10.84 9.57
CA ARG A 36 14.05 -9.37 9.71
C ARG A 36 12.63 -8.82 9.60
N ARG A 37 11.71 -9.53 8.93
CA ARG A 37 10.30 -9.16 8.70
C ARG A 37 10.11 -7.64 8.55
N PRO A 38 10.60 -7.03 7.45
CA PRO A 38 10.53 -5.59 7.27
C PRO A 38 9.08 -5.11 7.29
N VAL A 39 8.82 -4.03 8.02
CA VAL A 39 7.51 -3.39 8.07
C VAL A 39 7.27 -2.67 6.75
N ALA A 40 6.09 -2.87 6.16
CA ALA A 40 5.69 -2.16 4.95
C ALA A 40 5.52 -0.66 5.26
N THR A 41 6.25 0.19 4.53
CA THR A 41 6.18 1.65 4.64
C THR A 41 5.06 2.27 3.82
N HIS A 42 4.44 1.49 2.94
CA HIS A 42 3.37 1.92 2.05
C HIS A 42 2.10 1.09 2.31
N GLU A 43 0.95 1.73 2.18
CA GLU A 43 -0.32 1.05 1.90
C GLU A 43 -0.70 1.28 0.45
N ILE A 44 -1.21 0.24 -0.19
CA ILE A 44 -1.48 0.25 -1.63
C ILE A 44 -2.98 0.30 -1.84
N TRP A 45 -3.43 1.32 -2.57
CA TRP A 45 -4.77 1.42 -3.09
C TRP A 45 -4.74 1.14 -4.59
N THR A 46 -5.67 0.32 -5.08
CA THR A 46 -5.90 0.11 -6.52
C THR A 46 -7.41 0.10 -6.79
N PRO A 47 -7.87 0.28 -8.05
CA PRO A 47 -9.30 0.15 -8.36
C PRO A 47 -9.91 -1.19 -7.92
N ALA A 48 -9.11 -2.27 -7.95
CA ALA A 48 -9.50 -3.61 -7.50
C ALA A 48 -9.31 -3.83 -5.98
N HIS A 49 -8.52 -2.98 -5.31
CA HIS A 49 -8.21 -3.07 -3.89
C HIS A 49 -8.38 -1.70 -3.24
N GLN A 50 -9.64 -1.37 -2.93
CA GLN A 50 -10.03 -0.06 -2.43
C GLN A 50 -10.00 -0.04 -0.90
N ILE A 51 -8.80 0.00 -0.33
CA ILE A 51 -8.65 0.13 1.12
C ILE A 51 -9.40 1.38 1.61
N THR A 52 -10.12 1.24 2.71
CA THR A 52 -10.89 2.35 3.31
C THR A 52 -10.24 2.88 4.58
N GLN A 53 -9.21 2.17 5.07
CA GLN A 53 -8.49 2.46 6.30
C GLN A 53 -7.00 2.13 6.12
N MET A 54 -6.14 2.93 6.74
CA MET A 54 -4.70 2.70 6.79
C MET A 54 -4.13 3.14 8.14
N PRO A 55 -3.05 2.51 8.64
CA PRO A 55 -2.35 2.98 9.82
C PRO A 55 -1.63 4.30 9.52
N SER A 56 -1.48 5.12 10.56
CA SER A 56 -0.68 6.34 10.52
C SER A 56 0.80 6.04 10.27
N GLY A 57 1.50 6.97 9.64
CA GLY A 57 2.95 6.86 9.36
C GLY A 57 3.31 6.02 8.13
N LYS A 58 2.32 5.59 7.33
CA LYS A 58 2.55 4.94 6.03
C LYS A 58 2.17 5.85 4.87
N VAL A 59 2.89 5.71 3.76
CA VAL A 59 2.59 6.39 2.49
C VAL A 59 1.42 5.70 1.79
N LEU A 60 0.41 6.46 1.35
CA LEU A 60 -0.66 5.92 0.53
C LEU A 60 -0.23 5.94 -0.93
N ARG A 61 0.05 4.76 -1.50
CA ARG A 61 0.35 4.59 -2.92
C ARG A 61 -0.92 4.27 -3.69
N VAL A 62 -1.32 5.17 -4.58
CA VAL A 62 -2.46 4.95 -5.48
C VAL A 62 -1.91 4.43 -6.81
N ILE A 63 -2.16 3.16 -7.12
CA ILE A 63 -1.79 2.57 -8.41
C ILE A 63 -2.96 2.70 -9.37
N VAL A 64 -2.68 3.25 -10.55
CA VAL A 64 -3.66 3.64 -11.55
C VAL A 64 -3.23 3.19 -12.94
N PRO A 65 -4.19 3.06 -13.88
CA PRO A 65 -3.89 2.90 -15.29
C PRO A 65 -3.03 4.05 -15.85
N PRO A 66 -2.24 3.81 -16.92
CA PRO A 66 -1.29 4.78 -17.47
C PRO A 66 -1.95 6.02 -18.10
N GLU A 67 -3.25 5.98 -18.38
CA GLU A 67 -4.00 7.15 -18.86
C GLU A 67 -4.22 8.22 -17.79
N VAL A 68 -4.07 7.90 -16.50
CA VAL A 68 -4.09 8.89 -15.42
C VAL A 68 -2.77 9.67 -15.44
N THR A 69 -2.84 11.00 -15.43
CA THR A 69 -1.67 11.89 -15.46
C THR A 69 -1.31 12.41 -14.08
N ALA A 70 -2.29 12.54 -13.18
CA ALA A 70 -2.07 13.02 -11.81
C ALA A 70 -3.14 12.50 -10.84
N VAL A 71 -2.85 12.57 -9.55
CA VAL A 71 -3.81 12.33 -8.47
C VAL A 71 -3.96 13.61 -7.66
N ARG A 72 -5.17 14.17 -7.67
CA ARG A 72 -5.54 15.29 -6.80
C ARG A 72 -6.00 14.74 -5.47
N TRP A 73 -5.54 15.33 -4.38
CA TRP A 73 -5.84 14.88 -3.04
C TRP A 73 -6.14 16.04 -2.12
N ARG A 74 -6.88 15.78 -1.04
CA ARG A 74 -7.15 16.73 0.04
C ARG A 74 -7.42 16.02 1.35
N TRP A 75 -7.08 16.69 2.44
CA TRP A 75 -7.48 16.26 3.77
C TRP A 75 -8.94 16.58 4.06
N ALA A 76 -9.61 15.71 4.82
CA ALA A 76 -10.92 15.96 5.39
C ALA A 76 -10.97 15.48 6.84
N ALA A 77 -11.50 16.34 7.71
CA ALA A 77 -11.76 15.96 9.10
C ALA A 77 -12.81 14.84 9.15
N SER A 78 -12.62 13.86 10.03
CA SER A 78 -13.69 12.90 10.34
C SER A 78 -14.69 13.59 11.25
N GLN A 79 -15.87 13.92 10.73
CA GLN A 79 -17.00 14.30 11.57
C GLN A 79 -17.31 13.16 12.57
N GLY A 80 -17.37 13.47 13.86
CA GLY A 80 -17.98 12.63 14.90
C GLY A 80 -17.04 12.09 15.98
N GLY A 81 -16.83 12.88 17.05
CA GLY A 81 -16.72 12.34 18.41
C GLY A 81 -18.14 12.17 19.00
N PRO A 82 -18.37 11.23 19.94
CA PRO A 82 -19.69 11.00 20.55
C PRO A 82 -20.21 12.19 21.38
N ASP A 83 -19.31 13.10 21.71
CA ASP A 83 -19.49 14.38 22.36
C ASP A 83 -19.45 15.47 21.29
N GLY A 84 -20.62 16.03 20.96
CA GLY A 84 -20.83 17.03 19.90
C GLY A 84 -20.13 18.38 20.08
N ASN A 85 -18.97 18.43 20.75
CA ASN A 85 -18.12 19.60 20.75
C ASN A 85 -17.27 19.59 19.47
N ALA A 86 -17.74 20.33 18.47
CA ALA A 86 -16.95 20.69 17.31
C ALA A 86 -15.80 21.60 17.77
N GLY A 87 -14.73 20.99 18.28
CA GLY A 87 -13.44 21.64 18.46
C GLY A 87 -12.99 22.12 17.09
N GLY A 88 -13.15 23.43 16.87
CA GLY A 88 -12.81 24.15 15.65
C GLY A 88 -11.33 24.02 15.34
N HIS A 89 -10.95 22.90 14.74
CA HIS A 89 -9.80 22.85 13.88
C HIS A 89 -10.33 23.38 12.55
N SER A 90 -10.18 24.68 12.33
CA SER A 90 -10.16 25.28 11.00
C SER A 90 -8.99 24.65 10.25
N ALA A 91 -9.22 23.41 9.83
CA ALA A 91 -8.36 22.62 8.99
C ALA A 91 -8.26 23.38 7.68
N GLN A 92 -7.16 24.09 7.50
CA GLN A 92 -6.77 24.56 6.19
C GLN A 92 -6.92 23.38 5.23
N ASP A 93 -7.74 23.54 4.18
CA ASP A 93 -7.96 22.59 3.08
C ASP A 93 -6.63 22.33 2.39
N LYS A 94 -5.73 21.60 3.07
CA LYS A 94 -4.45 21.17 2.53
C LYS A 94 -4.77 20.05 1.57
N GLY A 95 -4.62 20.38 0.31
CA GLY A 95 -4.68 19.48 -0.80
C GLY A 95 -3.65 19.88 -1.83
N GLY A 96 -3.47 19.01 -2.80
CA GLY A 96 -2.52 19.21 -3.87
C GLY A 96 -2.77 18.22 -4.98
N GLU A 97 -1.89 18.28 -5.96
CA GLU A 97 -1.90 17.37 -7.09
C GLU A 97 -0.52 16.74 -7.18
N VAL A 98 -0.47 15.42 -7.26
CA VAL A 98 0.77 14.66 -7.38
C VAL A 98 0.78 14.03 -8.77
N PRO A 99 1.79 14.34 -9.62
CA PRO A 99 1.91 13.69 -10.91
C PRO A 99 2.17 12.19 -10.73
N VAL A 100 1.63 11.35 -11.62
CA VAL A 100 1.92 9.92 -11.55
C VAL A 100 3.31 9.61 -12.08
N THR A 101 3.93 8.58 -11.53
CA THR A 101 5.15 7.97 -12.05
C THR A 101 4.78 6.74 -12.87
N ILE A 102 5.10 6.74 -14.16
CA ILE A 102 4.89 5.60 -15.06
C ILE A 102 5.95 4.53 -14.80
N THR A 103 5.52 3.28 -14.72
CA THR A 103 6.42 2.13 -14.56
C THR A 103 6.56 1.35 -15.88
N ALA A 104 7.61 0.54 -15.98
CA ALA A 104 7.81 -0.37 -17.11
C ALA A 104 6.75 -1.50 -17.20
N LEU A 105 5.90 -1.66 -16.18
CA LEU A 105 4.87 -2.70 -16.10
C LEU A 105 3.52 -2.26 -16.69
N GLY A 106 3.46 -1.11 -17.36
CA GLY A 106 2.22 -0.60 -17.94
C GLY A 106 1.21 -0.07 -16.93
N CYS A 107 1.66 0.22 -15.70
CA CYS A 107 0.87 0.93 -14.69
C CYS A 107 1.60 2.19 -14.22
N ALA A 108 0.84 3.14 -13.68
CA ALA A 108 1.38 4.33 -13.05
C ALA A 108 1.00 4.38 -11.57
N PHE A 109 1.74 5.13 -10.76
CA PHE A 109 1.40 5.31 -9.36
C PHE A 109 1.67 6.74 -8.89
N ALA A 110 0.93 7.17 -7.87
CA ALA A 110 1.21 8.39 -7.11
C ALA A 110 1.32 8.06 -5.63
N ASP A 111 2.36 8.60 -4.99
CA ASP A 111 2.55 8.51 -3.55
C ASP A 111 2.00 9.79 -2.91
N LEU A 112 0.94 9.65 -2.11
CA LEU A 112 0.31 10.79 -1.47
C LEU A 112 1.05 11.16 -0.17
N PRO A 113 1.27 12.46 0.09
CA PRO A 113 2.02 12.92 1.26
C PRO A 113 1.17 12.76 2.52
N THR A 114 1.35 11.63 3.20
CA THR A 114 0.61 11.28 4.42
C THR A 114 1.35 11.65 5.70
N ASP A 115 2.62 12.05 5.57
CA ASP A 115 3.56 12.51 6.59
C ASP A 115 3.30 13.96 7.05
N GLU A 116 2.75 14.81 6.19
CA GLU A 116 2.62 16.25 6.47
C GLU A 116 1.32 16.70 7.16
N GLY A 117 0.33 15.82 7.42
CA GLY A 117 -0.95 16.34 7.95
C GLY A 117 -2.06 15.38 8.37
N GLY A 118 -1.86 14.06 8.29
CA GLY A 118 -2.90 13.11 8.65
C GLY A 118 -2.88 12.74 10.13
N ALA A 119 -3.41 13.59 11.02
CA ALA A 119 -3.59 13.17 12.42
C ALA A 119 -4.56 11.97 12.52
N LYS A 120 -4.52 11.22 13.61
CA LYS A 120 -5.43 10.09 13.86
C LYS A 120 -6.88 10.51 13.62
N GLY A 121 -7.61 9.72 12.84
CA GLY A 121 -9.01 9.97 12.52
C GLY A 121 -9.25 10.83 11.27
N TRP A 122 -8.22 11.41 10.66
CA TRP A 122 -8.38 12.15 9.41
C TRP A 122 -8.62 11.24 8.21
N LYS A 123 -9.23 11.78 7.16
CA LYS A 123 -9.44 11.10 5.90
C LYS A 123 -8.66 11.80 4.79
N ILE A 124 -7.95 11.03 3.99
CA ILE A 124 -7.45 11.49 2.69
C ILE A 124 -8.51 11.18 1.64
N LEU A 125 -8.94 12.21 0.94
CA LEU A 125 -9.81 12.12 -0.22
C LEU A 125 -8.94 12.35 -1.45
N PHE A 126 -9.10 11.53 -2.47
CA PHE A 126 -8.37 11.71 -3.72
C PHE A 126 -9.23 11.39 -4.94
N GLU A 127 -8.85 11.98 -6.06
CA GLU A 127 -9.46 11.84 -7.37
C GLU A 127 -8.34 11.68 -8.40
N MET A 128 -8.57 10.85 -9.41
CA MET A 128 -7.59 10.62 -10.48
C MET A 128 -7.87 11.60 -11.61
N ILE A 129 -6.84 12.16 -12.21
CA ILE A 129 -6.96 13.09 -13.32
C ILE A 129 -6.40 12.42 -14.57
N ASN A 130 -7.19 12.38 -15.63
CA ASN A 130 -6.75 12.04 -16.97
C ASN A 130 -6.76 13.31 -17.84
N ALA A 131 -6.10 13.28 -18.99
CA ALA A 131 -6.04 14.37 -19.96
C ALA A 131 -7.42 14.90 -20.42
N LYS A 132 -8.49 14.13 -20.23
CA LYS A 132 -9.85 14.53 -20.61
C LYS A 132 -10.65 15.09 -19.43
N GLU A 133 -10.70 14.36 -18.31
CA GLU A 133 -11.56 14.69 -17.15
C GLU A 133 -11.02 14.08 -15.84
N ALA A 134 -11.60 14.50 -14.71
CA ALA A 134 -11.39 13.87 -13.41
C ALA A 134 -12.23 12.58 -13.29
N ILE A 135 -11.59 11.50 -12.84
CA ILE A 135 -12.18 10.18 -12.62
C ILE A 135 -12.40 10.00 -11.11
N LEU A 136 -13.49 9.29 -10.76
CA LEU A 136 -13.83 8.88 -9.40
C LEU A 136 -12.61 8.27 -8.69
N GLY A 137 -12.24 8.85 -7.54
CA GLY A 137 -11.22 8.30 -6.66
C GLY A 137 -11.78 7.77 -5.35
N GLY A 138 -10.94 7.71 -4.33
CA GLY A 138 -11.22 7.03 -3.07
C GLY A 138 -11.18 7.94 -1.85
N LYS A 139 -11.62 7.37 -0.73
CA LYS A 139 -11.45 7.95 0.61
C LYS A 139 -10.83 6.94 1.55
N VAL A 140 -9.74 7.31 2.21
CA VAL A 140 -9.03 6.43 3.14
C VAL A 140 -8.92 7.11 4.49
N LYS A 141 -9.36 6.45 5.55
CA LYS A 141 -9.27 6.93 6.93
C LYS A 141 -7.95 6.50 7.57
N ILE A 142 -7.30 7.41 8.29
CA ILE A 142 -6.09 7.12 9.04
C ILE A 142 -6.45 6.68 10.46
N HIS A 143 -5.98 5.50 10.87
CA HIS A 143 -6.08 5.00 12.25
C HIS A 143 -4.70 4.94 12.92
N SER A 144 -4.70 4.68 14.23
CA SER A 144 -3.46 4.44 15.01
C SER A 144 -2.89 3.06 14.73
#